data_AF-A0A7L4RA94-F1
#
_entry.id   AF-A0A7L4RA94-F1
#
_cell.length_a   1.000
_cell.length_b   1.000
_cell.length_c   1.000
_cell.angle_alpha   90.00
_cell.angle_beta   90.00
_cell.angle_gamma   90.00
#
_symmetry.space_group_name_H-M   'P 1'
#
loop_
_entity.id
_entity.type
_entity.pdbx_description
1 polymer ?
#
loop_
_entity_poly.entity_id
_entity_poly.type
_entity_poly.pdbx_seq_one_letter_code
_entity_poly.pdbx_strand_id
1 'polypeptide(L)'
;AKGHKLLKQKRDALILEFFKILKKSQDLRGQLAQRMAQGYHSLALAETYHNMQELAKVSLDLRKEIDIDIEVRNVMGVKIPNITTKMETRHFLSMPTYSVAATSAKIDSAVEDFNEILSMVIKLAETETAMKRLIIEIEKTKRRVNALEYVLIPRLEDQQKLISFRLEEMERDSFVSLKSIKRRLEKEKKARAA
;
A
#
# COMPACT_ATOMS: atom_id res chain seq x y z
N ALA A 1 19.86 -15.97 7.22
CA ALA A 1 19.35 -16.35 5.88
C ALA A 1 17.81 -16.35 5.76
N LYS A 2 17.03 -17.01 6.65
CA LYS A 2 15.57 -17.17 6.49
C LYS A 2 14.78 -15.83 6.40
N GLY A 3 15.13 -14.83 7.21
CA GLY A 3 14.42 -13.53 7.22
C GLY A 3 14.56 -12.71 5.93
N HIS A 4 15.74 -12.75 5.29
CA HIS A 4 15.97 -12.05 4.01
C HIS A 4 15.10 -12.65 2.89
N LYS A 5 15.06 -13.98 2.77
CA LYS A 5 14.23 -14.69 1.79
C LYS A 5 12.73 -14.38 1.99
N LEU A 6 12.26 -14.34 3.24
CA LEU A 6 10.88 -13.99 3.56
C LEU A 6 10.52 -12.56 3.15
N LEU A 7 11.40 -11.59 3.40
CA LEU A 7 11.16 -10.20 3.02
C LEU A 7 11.14 -10.01 1.50
N LYS A 8 11.99 -10.75 0.77
CA LYS A 8 11.98 -10.78 -0.69
C LYS A 8 10.66 -11.33 -1.23
N GLN A 9 10.20 -12.46 -0.69
CA GLN A 9 8.90 -13.03 -1.05
C GLN A 9 7.72 -12.11 -0.72
N LYS A 10 7.72 -11.46 0.46
CA LYS A 10 6.70 -10.47 0.83
C LYS A 10 6.66 -9.32 -0.18
N ARG A 11 7.82 -8.79 -0.56
CA ARG A 11 7.93 -7.71 -1.57
C ARG A 11 7.32 -8.14 -2.91
N ASP A 12 7.71 -9.31 -3.40
CA ASP A 12 7.26 -9.79 -4.70
C ASP A 12 5.74 -10.03 -4.71
N ALA A 13 5.19 -10.55 -3.61
CA ALA A 13 3.75 -10.72 -3.45
C ALA A 13 2.99 -9.38 -3.37
N LEU A 14 3.53 -8.37 -2.67
CA LEU A 14 2.98 -7.02 -2.65
C LEU A 14 2.98 -6.35 -4.03
N ILE A 15 4.03 -6.57 -4.83
CA ILE A 15 4.12 -6.06 -6.21
C ILE A 15 3.03 -6.68 -7.10
N LEU A 16 2.78 -7.99 -6.97
CA LEU A 16 1.72 -8.66 -7.72
C LEU A 16 0.34 -8.09 -7.36
N GLU A 17 0.04 -7.90 -6.08
CA GLU A 17 -1.22 -7.27 -5.65
C GLU A 17 -1.34 -5.81 -6.12
N PHE A 18 -0.24 -5.07 -6.09
CA PHE A 18 -0.21 -3.71 -6.62
C PHE A 18 -0.59 -3.66 -8.10
N PHE A 19 -0.03 -4.52 -8.96
CA PHE A 19 -0.37 -4.54 -10.39
C PHE A 19 -1.84 -4.95 -10.63
N LYS A 20 -2.40 -5.85 -9.82
CA LYS A 20 -3.83 -6.19 -9.89
C LYS A 20 -4.71 -4.98 -9.61
N ILE A 21 -4.39 -4.19 -8.58
CA ILE A 21 -5.16 -2.99 -8.22
C ILE A 21 -4.93 -1.89 -9.26
N LEU A 22 -3.71 -1.74 -9.79
CA LEU A 22 -3.39 -0.78 -10.83
C LEU A 22 -4.26 -0.99 -12.07
N LYS A 23 -4.38 -2.24 -12.54
CA LYS A 23 -5.24 -2.58 -13.68
C LYS A 23 -6.71 -2.24 -13.41
N LYS A 24 -7.23 -2.62 -12.24
CA LYS A 24 -8.60 -2.26 -11.82
C LYS A 24 -8.82 -0.74 -11.78
N SER A 25 -7.85 0.03 -11.29
CA SER A 25 -7.93 1.49 -11.23
C SER A 25 -7.93 2.12 -12.62
N GLN A 26 -7.13 1.61 -13.56
CA GLN A 26 -7.17 2.06 -14.96
C GLN A 26 -8.52 1.78 -15.61
N ASP A 27 -9.07 0.58 -15.43
CA ASP A 27 -10.38 0.21 -15.96
C ASP A 27 -11.50 1.11 -15.40
N LEU A 28 -11.50 1.33 -14.08
CA LEU A 28 -12.46 2.23 -13.41
C LEU A 28 -12.33 3.68 -13.89
N ARG A 29 -11.10 4.16 -14.12
CA ARG A 29 -10.85 5.51 -14.62
C ARG A 29 -11.38 5.70 -16.05
N GLY A 30 -11.21 4.69 -16.90
CA GLY A 30 -11.78 4.67 -18.25
C GLY A 30 -13.32 4.71 -18.23
N GLN A 31 -13.95 3.88 -17.39
CA GLN A 31 -15.40 3.88 -17.21
C GLN A 31 -15.92 5.20 -16.65
N LEU A 32 -15.25 5.76 -15.65
CA LEU A 32 -15.60 7.06 -15.06
C LEU A 32 -15.54 8.18 -16.11
N ALA A 33 -14.52 8.20 -16.97
CA ALA A 33 -14.42 9.21 -18.03
C ALA A 33 -15.59 9.14 -19.02
N GLN A 34 -15.99 7.93 -19.42
CA GLN A 34 -17.15 7.73 -20.30
C GLN A 34 -18.46 8.18 -19.63
N ARG A 35 -18.66 7.79 -18.37
CA ARG A 35 -19.87 8.18 -17.61
C ARG A 35 -19.91 9.67 -17.31
N MET A 36 -18.77 10.30 -17.00
CA MET A 36 -18.67 11.75 -16.86
C MET A 36 -19.07 12.46 -18.14
N ALA A 37 -18.59 12.02 -19.30
CA ALA A 37 -18.98 12.61 -20.58
C ALA A 37 -20.49 12.52 -20.83
N GLN A 38 -21.12 11.40 -20.47
CA GLN A 38 -22.57 11.22 -20.52
C GLN A 38 -23.30 12.14 -19.53
N GLY A 39 -22.86 12.19 -18.26
CA GLY A 39 -23.48 13.04 -17.24
C GLY A 39 -23.38 14.53 -17.57
N TYR A 40 -22.25 14.99 -18.11
CA TYR A 40 -22.12 16.37 -18.60
C TYR A 40 -23.02 16.66 -19.80
N HIS A 41 -23.22 15.68 -20.68
CA HIS A 41 -24.17 15.82 -21.78
C HIS A 41 -25.62 15.94 -21.27
N SER A 42 -26.01 15.09 -20.32
CA SER A 42 -27.32 15.15 -19.66
C SER A 42 -27.54 16.48 -18.94
N LEU A 43 -26.50 17.02 -18.28
CA LEU A 43 -26.54 18.33 -17.63
C LEU A 43 -26.69 19.47 -18.63
N ALA A 44 -25.92 19.45 -19.73
CA ALA A 44 -26.05 20.45 -20.78
C ALA A 44 -27.46 20.45 -21.39
N LEU A 45 -28.06 19.26 -21.58
CA LEU A 45 -29.46 19.17 -21.98
C LEU A 45 -30.37 19.79 -20.91
N ALA A 46 -30.19 19.50 -19.62
CA ALA A 46 -31.00 20.13 -18.57
C ALA A 46 -30.89 21.66 -18.56
N GLU A 47 -29.68 22.22 -18.76
CA GLU A 47 -29.43 23.67 -18.86
C GLU A 47 -30.07 24.32 -20.08
N THR A 48 -30.27 23.57 -21.18
CA THR A 48 -30.99 24.12 -22.35
C THR A 48 -32.49 24.23 -22.15
N TYR A 49 -33.08 23.35 -21.32
CA TYR A 49 -34.52 23.33 -21.06
C TYR A 49 -34.89 24.21 -19.86
N HIS A 50 -34.01 24.34 -18.88
CA HIS A 50 -34.21 25.12 -17.66
C HIS A 50 -33.24 26.29 -17.58
N ASN A 51 -33.73 27.45 -17.15
CA ASN A 51 -32.86 28.60 -16.97
C ASN A 51 -31.87 28.33 -15.81
N MET A 52 -30.67 28.89 -15.88
CA MET A 52 -29.60 28.61 -14.88
C MET A 52 -30.05 28.91 -13.44
N GLN A 53 -30.91 29.91 -13.26
CA GLN A 53 -31.47 30.30 -11.96
C GLN A 53 -32.43 29.25 -11.37
N GLU A 54 -33.13 28.49 -12.21
CA GLU A 54 -34.02 27.40 -11.78
C GLU A 54 -33.19 26.21 -11.31
N LEU A 55 -32.17 25.84 -12.09
CA LEU A 55 -31.21 24.78 -11.75
C LEU A 55 -30.48 25.07 -10.44
N ALA A 56 -30.09 26.33 -10.20
CA ALA A 56 -29.47 26.75 -8.95
C ALA A 56 -30.42 26.66 -7.74
N LYS A 57 -31.73 26.85 -7.93
CA LYS A 57 -32.72 26.66 -6.85
C LYS A 57 -32.90 25.18 -6.53
N VAL A 58 -32.99 24.34 -7.56
CA VAL A 58 -33.12 22.89 -7.40
C VAL A 58 -31.90 22.29 -6.69
N SER A 59 -30.68 22.79 -6.96
CA SER A 59 -29.47 22.32 -6.29
C SER A 59 -29.42 22.67 -4.81
N LEU A 60 -29.99 23.81 -4.40
CA LEU A 60 -30.09 24.22 -3.00
C LEU A 60 -31.07 23.36 -2.19
N ASP A 61 -32.13 22.88 -2.85
CA ASP A 61 -33.11 21.96 -2.24
C ASP A 61 -32.56 20.52 -2.12
N LEU A 62 -31.55 20.16 -2.91
CA LEU A 62 -30.95 18.83 -2.93
C LEU A 62 -30.08 18.56 -1.68
N ARG A 63 -30.71 18.33 -0.53
CA ARG A 63 -30.03 17.90 0.70
C ARG A 63 -29.83 16.39 0.70
N LYS A 64 -28.72 15.92 0.15
CA LYS A 64 -28.37 14.49 0.19
C LYS A 64 -27.24 14.26 1.19
N GLU A 65 -27.59 13.74 2.38
CA GLU A 65 -26.61 13.18 3.30
C GLU A 65 -26.16 11.84 2.73
N ILE A 66 -24.88 11.72 2.39
CA ILE A 66 -24.29 10.46 1.94
C ILE A 66 -23.61 9.85 3.15
N ASP A 67 -24.18 8.75 3.65
CA ASP A 67 -23.55 8.01 4.73
C ASP A 67 -22.46 7.10 4.14
N ILE A 68 -21.22 7.33 4.60
CA ILE A 68 -20.03 6.64 4.12
C ILE A 68 -19.49 5.79 5.27
N ASP A 69 -19.57 4.48 5.10
CA ASP A 69 -18.98 3.54 6.05
C ASP A 69 -17.58 3.12 5.57
N ILE A 70 -16.60 3.21 6.47
CA ILE A 70 -15.18 2.97 6.16
C ILE A 70 -14.70 1.79 6.99
N GLU A 71 -14.54 0.66 6.33
CA GLU A 71 -13.90 -0.52 6.90
C GLU A 71 -12.41 -0.56 6.56
N VAL A 72 -11.61 -1.28 7.35
CA VAL A 72 -10.18 -1.45 7.08
C VAL A 72 -9.89 -2.91 6.77
N ARG A 73 -9.46 -3.19 5.53
CA ARG A 73 -8.99 -4.50 5.11
C ARG A 73 -7.48 -4.60 5.20
N ASN A 74 -6.97 -5.74 5.63
CA ASN A 74 -5.53 -6.00 5.65
C ASN A 74 -5.08 -6.81 4.43
N VAL A 75 -4.11 -6.30 3.67
CA VAL A 75 -3.49 -7.01 2.55
C VAL A 75 -2.01 -7.15 2.85
N MET A 76 -1.58 -8.37 3.21
CA MET A 76 -0.17 -8.71 3.50
C MET A 76 0.53 -7.75 4.50
N GLY A 77 -0.22 -7.26 5.48
CA GLY A 77 0.26 -6.33 6.51
C GLY A 77 0.05 -4.84 6.19
N VAL A 78 -0.52 -4.51 5.03
CA VAL A 78 -0.92 -3.16 4.66
C VAL A 78 -2.41 -2.96 4.94
N LYS A 79 -2.72 -1.98 5.81
CA LYS A 79 -4.10 -1.57 6.10
C LYS A 79 -4.61 -0.70 4.97
N ILE A 80 -5.63 -1.18 4.25
CA ILE A 80 -6.25 -0.52 3.11
C ILE A 80 -7.71 -0.17 3.49
N PRO A 81 -8.18 1.07 3.26
CA PRO A 81 -9.58 1.40 3.47
C PRO A 81 -10.45 0.66 2.44
N ASN A 82 -11.60 0.17 2.88
CA ASN A 82 -12.68 -0.38 2.08
C ASN A 82 -13.88 0.54 2.33
N ILE A 83 -14.35 1.24 1.30
CA ILE A 83 -15.37 2.27 1.47
C ILE A 83 -16.68 1.70 0.93
N THR A 84 -17.63 1.47 1.81
CA THR A 84 -18.99 1.05 1.44
C THR A 84 -19.91 2.26 1.57
N THR A 85 -20.42 2.73 0.44
CA THR A 85 -21.45 3.76 0.45
C THR A 85 -22.80 3.10 0.62
N LYS A 86 -23.51 3.43 1.71
CA LYS A 86 -24.94 3.18 1.81
C LYS A 86 -25.63 4.32 1.07
N MET A 87 -25.49 4.34 -0.25
CA MET A 87 -26.44 5.12 -1.03
C MET A 87 -27.74 4.35 -0.88
N GLU A 88 -28.65 4.85 -0.03
CA GLU A 88 -30.02 4.34 0.01
C GLU A 88 -30.48 4.28 -1.44
N THR A 89 -30.62 3.05 -1.93
CA THR A 89 -31.15 2.78 -3.25
C THR A 89 -32.51 3.42 -3.19
N ARG A 90 -32.74 4.48 -3.99
CA ARG A 90 -34.02 5.17 -4.03
C ARG A 90 -35.08 4.09 -4.13
N HIS A 91 -35.77 3.81 -3.03
CA HIS A 91 -36.98 3.02 -3.10
C HIS A 91 -37.87 3.76 -4.08
N PHE A 92 -38.63 3.02 -4.88
CA PHE A 92 -39.62 3.52 -5.83
C PHE A 92 -40.60 4.56 -5.23
N LEU A 93 -40.63 4.69 -3.89
CA LEU A 93 -41.44 5.62 -3.10
C LEU A 93 -40.67 6.81 -2.50
N SER A 94 -39.35 6.90 -2.69
CA SER A 94 -38.56 8.05 -2.24
C SER A 94 -38.83 9.21 -3.19
N MET A 95 -39.73 10.11 -2.79
CA MET A 95 -39.89 11.42 -3.43
C MET A 95 -38.51 12.07 -3.60
N PRO A 96 -38.25 12.73 -4.75
CA PRO A 96 -37.04 13.51 -4.89
C PRO A 96 -36.95 14.54 -3.75
N THR A 97 -35.76 14.74 -3.19
CA THR A 97 -35.54 15.72 -2.11
C THR A 97 -35.78 17.17 -2.57
N TYR A 98 -36.01 17.39 -3.86
CA TYR A 98 -36.28 18.68 -4.49
C TYR A 98 -37.74 18.83 -4.91
N SER A 99 -38.18 20.08 -5.02
CA SER A 99 -39.55 20.43 -5.43
C SER A 99 -39.89 19.89 -6.83
N VAL A 100 -40.94 19.08 -6.91
CA VAL A 100 -41.48 18.52 -8.16
C VAL A 100 -42.07 19.62 -9.07
N ALA A 101 -42.47 20.75 -8.50
CA ALA A 101 -43.16 21.83 -9.22
C ALA A 101 -42.25 22.59 -10.21
N ALA A 102 -40.93 22.58 -10.00
CA ALA A 102 -39.97 23.32 -10.83
C ALA A 102 -38.99 22.40 -11.59
N THR A 103 -39.25 21.09 -11.59
CA THR A 103 -38.31 20.10 -12.13
C THR A 103 -38.86 19.39 -13.37
N SER A 104 -37.97 18.94 -14.25
CA SER A 104 -38.27 18.14 -15.44
C SER A 104 -37.51 16.82 -15.43
N ALA A 105 -37.98 15.84 -16.20
CA ALA A 105 -37.32 14.56 -16.42
C ALA A 105 -35.84 14.68 -16.86
N LYS A 106 -35.46 15.81 -17.49
CA LYS A 106 -34.07 16.08 -17.88
C LYS A 106 -33.15 16.32 -16.67
N ILE A 107 -33.64 17.03 -15.66
CA ILE A 107 -32.90 17.24 -14.41
C ILE A 107 -32.80 15.92 -13.64
N ASP A 108 -33.88 15.14 -13.60
CA ASP A 108 -33.89 13.83 -12.94
C ASP A 108 -32.84 12.89 -13.54
N SER A 109 -32.77 12.84 -14.87
CA SER A 109 -31.77 12.04 -15.60
C SER A 109 -30.34 12.48 -15.26
N ALA A 110 -30.08 13.80 -15.23
CA ALA A 110 -28.77 14.32 -14.86
C ALA A 110 -28.41 13.96 -13.40
N VAL A 111 -29.36 14.07 -12.47
CA VAL A 111 -29.15 13.70 -11.06
C VAL A 111 -28.82 12.21 -10.92
N GLU A 112 -29.49 11.34 -11.68
CA GLU A 112 -29.19 9.90 -11.70
C GLU A 112 -27.77 9.62 -12.23
N ASP A 113 -27.40 10.21 -13.36
CA ASP A 113 -26.06 10.08 -13.93
C ASP A 113 -24.97 10.54 -12.94
N PHE A 114 -25.17 11.68 -12.27
CA PHE A 114 -24.22 12.19 -11.28
C PHE A 114 -24.17 11.36 -10.00
N ASN A 115 -25.26 10.70 -9.60
CA ASN A 115 -25.24 9.75 -8.49
C ASN A 115 -24.41 8.50 -8.83
N GLU A 116 -24.55 7.97 -10.06
CA GLU A 116 -23.71 6.87 -10.52
C GLU A 116 -22.24 7.27 -10.57
N ILE A 117 -21.93 8.44 -11.16
CA ILE A 117 -20.58 9.01 -11.21
C ILE A 117 -20.00 9.12 -9.80
N LEU A 118 -20.75 9.65 -8.84
CA LEU A 118 -20.29 9.81 -7.47
C LEU A 118 -19.93 8.47 -6.83
N SER A 119 -20.75 7.44 -7.04
CA SER A 119 -20.45 6.07 -6.57
C SER A 119 -19.15 5.52 -7.19
N MET A 120 -18.88 5.82 -8.46
CA MET A 120 -17.65 5.42 -9.14
C MET A 120 -16.43 6.19 -8.64
N VAL A 121 -16.57 7.49 -8.36
CA VAL A 121 -15.51 8.32 -7.77
C VAL A 121 -15.10 7.80 -6.40
N ILE A 122 -16.07 7.41 -5.56
CA ILE A 122 -15.78 6.83 -4.24
C ILE A 122 -14.98 5.52 -4.37
N LYS A 123 -15.41 4.62 -5.27
CA LYS A 123 -14.68 3.37 -5.56
C LYS A 123 -13.27 3.64 -6.11
N LEU A 124 -13.12 4.65 -6.98
CA LEU A 124 -11.82 5.04 -7.51
C LEU A 124 -10.91 5.56 -6.39
N ALA A 125 -11.43 6.43 -5.52
CA ALA A 125 -10.70 6.97 -4.38
C ALA A 125 -10.23 5.88 -3.40
N GLU A 126 -11.03 4.82 -3.19
CA GLU A 126 -10.63 3.63 -2.44
C GLU A 126 -9.40 2.98 -3.09
N THR A 127 -9.49 2.67 -4.39
CA THR A 127 -8.39 2.00 -5.11
C THR A 127 -7.12 2.85 -5.19
N GLU A 128 -7.24 4.17 -5.38
CA GLU A 128 -6.09 5.08 -5.39
C GLU A 128 -5.41 5.16 -4.03
N THR A 129 -6.19 5.23 -2.96
CA THR A 129 -5.66 5.24 -1.59
C THR A 129 -4.98 3.91 -1.27
N ALA A 130 -5.56 2.80 -1.70
CA ALA A 130 -4.96 1.46 -1.61
C ALA A 130 -3.60 1.41 -2.32
N MET A 131 -3.53 1.89 -3.57
CA MET A 131 -2.28 1.94 -4.35
C MET A 131 -1.21 2.77 -3.66
N LYS A 132 -1.54 3.99 -3.20
CA LYS A 132 -0.58 4.86 -2.50
C LYS A 132 0.00 4.17 -1.26
N ARG A 133 -0.84 3.50 -0.46
CA ARG A 133 -0.39 2.77 0.73
C ARG A 133 0.50 1.57 0.39
N LEU A 134 0.17 0.82 -0.66
CA LEU A 134 0.98 -0.30 -1.13
C LEU A 134 2.35 0.15 -1.64
N ILE A 135 2.42 1.24 -2.41
CA ILE A 135 3.69 1.79 -2.92
C ILE A 135 4.64 2.12 -1.76
N ILE A 136 4.14 2.80 -0.74
CA ILE A 136 4.95 3.18 0.44
C ILE A 136 5.50 1.92 1.14
N GLU A 137 4.71 0.86 1.28
CA GLU A 137 5.17 -0.38 1.90
C GLU A 137 6.16 -1.15 1.01
N ILE A 138 5.95 -1.16 -0.32
CA ILE A 138 6.87 -1.77 -1.29
C ILE A 138 8.23 -1.05 -1.23
N GLU A 139 8.26 0.29 -1.16
CA GLU A 139 9.52 1.02 -1.01
C GLU A 139 10.22 0.70 0.31
N LYS A 140 9.49 0.66 1.42
CA LYS A 140 10.05 0.29 2.73
C LYS A 140 10.65 -1.10 2.71
N THR A 141 9.95 -2.07 2.14
CA THR A 141 10.43 -3.46 2.02
C THR A 141 11.63 -3.55 1.08
N LYS A 142 11.63 -2.84 -0.06
CA LYS A 142 12.80 -2.73 -0.96
C LYS A 142 14.02 -2.19 -0.24
N ARG A 143 13.90 -1.07 0.48
CA ARG A 143 15.01 -0.49 1.24
C ARG A 143 15.55 -1.45 2.30
N ARG A 144 14.67 -2.15 3.02
CA ARG A 144 15.08 -3.16 4.02
C ARG A 144 15.80 -4.36 3.40
N VAL A 145 15.31 -4.88 2.28
CA VAL A 145 15.95 -5.99 1.56
C VAL A 145 17.35 -5.59 1.10
N ASN A 146 17.50 -4.40 0.51
CA ASN A 146 18.80 -3.89 0.05
C ASN A 146 19.77 -3.64 1.22
N ALA A 147 19.29 -3.08 2.34
CA ALA A 147 20.13 -2.88 3.52
C ALA A 147 20.65 -4.22 4.09
N LEU A 148 19.84 -5.28 4.02
CA LEU A 148 20.28 -6.61 4.41
C LEU A 148 21.32 -7.19 3.43
N GLU A 149 21.07 -7.11 2.11
CA GLU A 149 21.96 -7.67 1.08
C GLU A 149 23.33 -6.98 1.03
N TYR A 150 23.35 -5.65 1.06
CA TYR A 150 24.55 -4.89 0.72
C TYR A 150 25.26 -4.27 1.92
N VAL A 151 24.63 -4.23 3.10
CA VAL A 151 25.25 -3.62 4.30
C VAL A 151 25.37 -4.62 5.44
N LEU A 152 24.27 -5.24 5.88
CA LEU A 152 24.30 -6.08 7.08
C LEU A 152 25.00 -7.41 6.85
N ILE A 153 24.65 -8.13 5.78
CA ILE A 153 25.25 -9.45 5.49
C ILE A 153 26.77 -9.33 5.31
N PRO A 154 27.30 -8.42 4.44
CA PRO A 154 28.74 -8.27 4.29
C PRO A 154 29.44 -7.90 5.60
N ARG A 155 28.87 -6.98 6.38
CA ARG A 155 29.44 -6.58 7.68
C ARG A 155 29.54 -7.74 8.66
N LEU A 156 28.52 -8.60 8.72
CA LEU A 156 28.53 -9.78 9.59
C LEU A 156 29.55 -10.82 9.12
N GLU A 157 29.70 -11.01 7.81
CA GLU A 157 30.72 -11.91 7.24
C GLU A 157 32.13 -11.41 7.54
N ASP A 158 32.38 -10.10 7.43
CA ASP A 158 33.69 -9.52 7.76
C ASP A 158 33.98 -9.59 9.27
N GLN A 159 32.98 -9.37 10.12
CA GLN A 159 33.11 -9.58 11.56
C GLN A 159 33.40 -11.03 11.91
N GLN A 160 32.74 -11.99 11.24
CA GLN A 160 33.00 -13.41 11.43
C GLN A 160 34.45 -13.75 11.09
N LYS A 161 34.97 -13.27 9.96
CA LYS A 161 36.36 -13.47 9.54
C LYS A 161 37.36 -12.87 10.54
N LEU A 162 37.06 -11.68 11.06
CA LEU A 162 37.91 -11.03 12.06
C LEU A 162 37.97 -11.84 13.37
N ILE A 163 36.82 -12.34 13.83
CA ILE A 163 36.74 -13.16 15.05
C ILE A 163 37.47 -14.48 14.85
N SER A 164 37.26 -15.18 13.72
CA SER A 164 37.96 -16.43 13.43
C SER A 164 39.47 -16.23 13.36
N PHE A 165 39.93 -15.17 12.68
CA PHE A 165 41.35 -14.83 12.61
C PHE A 165 41.95 -14.55 14.00
N ARG A 166 41.23 -13.83 14.88
CA ARG A 166 41.69 -13.57 16.24
C ARG A 166 41.75 -14.83 17.09
N LEU A 167 40.77 -15.73 16.97
CA LEU A 167 40.78 -17.00 17.69
C LEU A 167 41.93 -17.90 17.23
N GLU A 168 42.15 -18.00 15.92
CA GLU A 168 43.27 -18.77 15.36
C GLU A 168 44.63 -18.23 15.83
N GLU A 169 44.80 -16.91 15.89
CA GLU A 169 46.04 -16.31 16.38
C GLU A 169 46.24 -16.55 17.89
N MET A 170 45.18 -16.49 18.69
CA MET A 170 45.23 -16.84 20.11
C MET A 170 45.58 -18.33 20.35
N GLU A 171 45.05 -19.23 19.52
CA GLU A 171 45.40 -20.65 19.58
C GLU A 171 46.87 -20.88 19.20
N ARG A 172 47.38 -20.17 18.19
CA ARG A 172 48.80 -20.22 17.79
C ARG A 172 49.71 -19.74 18.91
N ASP A 173 49.43 -18.60 19.52
CA ASP A 173 50.22 -18.06 20.63
C ASP A 173 50.21 -19.01 21.84
N SER A 174 49.05 -19.57 22.16
CA SER A 174 48.90 -20.56 23.23
C SER A 174 49.72 -21.82 22.95
N PHE A 175 49.71 -22.31 21.71
CA PHE A 175 50.49 -23.48 21.30
C PHE A 175 52.00 -23.22 21.38
N VAL A 176 52.48 -22.06 20.92
CA VAL A 176 53.88 -21.66 21.03
C VAL A 176 54.31 -21.57 22.50
N SER A 177 53.46 -21.00 23.36
CA SER A 177 53.70 -20.86 24.80
C SER A 177 53.79 -22.21 25.51
N LEU A 178 52.88 -23.14 25.22
CA LEU A 178 52.95 -24.51 25.77
C LEU A 178 54.21 -25.25 25.29
N LYS A 179 54.60 -25.07 24.02
CA LYS A 179 55.81 -25.67 23.46
C LYS A 179 57.09 -25.12 24.11
N SER A 180 57.14 -23.83 24.42
CA SER A 180 58.30 -23.21 25.07
C SER A 180 58.44 -23.68 26.52
N ILE A 181 57.34 -23.77 27.27
CA ILE A 181 57.30 -24.32 28.64
C ILE A 181 57.78 -25.77 28.64
N LYS A 182 57.26 -26.61 27.72
CA LYS A 182 57.70 -28.01 27.58
C LYS A 182 59.20 -28.12 27.33
N ARG A 183 59.74 -27.31 26.40
CA ARG A 183 61.19 -27.27 26.09
C ARG A 183 62.03 -26.88 27.31
N ARG A 184 61.55 -25.93 28.14
CA ARG A 184 62.24 -25.51 29.36
C ARG A 184 62.28 -26.64 30.39
N LEU A 185 61.14 -27.30 30.64
CA LEU A 185 61.05 -28.45 31.54
C LEU A 185 61.93 -29.62 31.09
N GLU A 186 62.01 -29.90 29.79
CA GLU A 186 62.90 -30.95 29.26
C GLU A 186 64.40 -30.61 29.43
N LYS A 187 64.80 -29.35 29.27
CA LYS A 187 66.17 -28.91 29.53
C LYS A 187 66.54 -29.06 31.01
N GLU A 188 65.66 -28.63 31.92
CA GLU A 188 65.87 -28.78 33.36
C GLU A 188 65.96 -30.26 33.80
N LYS A 189 65.13 -31.13 33.21
CA LYS A 189 65.23 -32.58 33.44
C LYS A 189 66.55 -33.17 32.95
N LYS A 190 67.02 -32.78 31.76
CA LYS A 190 68.32 -33.23 31.23
C LYS A 190 69.49 -32.72 32.08
N ALA A 191 69.43 -31.48 32.57
CA ALA A 191 70.47 -30.91 33.44
C ALA A 191 70.49 -31.54 34.85
N ARG A 192 69.37 -32.10 35.33
CA ARG A 192 69.32 -32.88 36.59
C ARG A 192 69.72 -34.35 36.43
N ALA A 193 69.68 -34.88 35.21
CA ALA A 193 70.03 -36.26 34.90
C ALA A 193 71.50 -36.42 34.46
N ALA A 194 72.19 -35.30 34.20
CA ALA A 194 73.63 -35.20 34.01
C ALA A 194 74.28 -34.78 35.32
#